data_AF-A0A9P7AY33-F1
#
_entry.id   AF-A0A9P7AY33-F1
#
_cell.length_a   1.000
_cell.length_b   1.000
_cell.length_c   1.000
_cell.angle_alpha   90.00
_cell.angle_beta   90.00
_cell.angle_gamma   90.00
#
_symmetry.space_group_name_H-M   'P 1'
#
loop_
_entity.id
_entity.type
_entity.pdbx_description
1 polymer ?
#
loop_
_entity_poly.entity_id
_entity_poly.type
_entity_poly.pdbx_seq_one_letter_code
_entity_poly.pdbx_strand_id
1 'polypeptide(L)'
;MSKSESDSRMTASQAEDDEPDDWDKRIFSTGCATENTKMNDCYFEKKDWRECKQEARNNCPRFLQPRLSSRPFSISRVNAASPPTSYVRKTVDAPKPDPKSPSINDVSPIKDMSAGLADEPLVLDEGARQIDWTKSFHGLSTAAFSKEAADVLLAPVPFDDVEVKPDGIIYLPEIKYRRVLNKAFGPGAWGLAPRGETIVTAKSVTREYALIAHGRLVSVARGEQDFFSPEGIPTATEGCKSNALMRCCKDLGVASELWDPRYIRTFMKEKAKQVWVEHVPSKKKKQIWLRKDDEVRYPFKESKFGA
;
A
#
# COMPACT_ATOMS: atom_id res chain seq x y z
N MET A 1 -38.00 -45.61 8.88
CA MET A 1 -38.05 -44.21 9.36
C MET A 1 -36.63 -43.66 9.31
N SER A 2 -36.25 -42.88 8.30
CA SER A 2 -34.92 -42.21 8.22
C SER A 2 -34.77 -41.34 6.96
N LYS A 3 -35.79 -40.58 6.54
CA LYS A 3 -35.68 -39.74 5.33
C LYS A 3 -36.27 -38.33 5.47
N SER A 4 -36.61 -37.91 6.69
CA SER A 4 -37.20 -36.60 6.97
C SER A 4 -36.31 -35.65 7.79
N GLU A 5 -35.13 -36.08 8.25
CA GLU A 5 -34.24 -35.24 9.07
C GLU A 5 -33.08 -34.59 8.29
N SER A 6 -32.83 -34.98 7.03
CA SER A 6 -31.75 -34.41 6.23
C SER A 6 -32.15 -33.14 5.45
N ASP A 7 -33.42 -33.00 5.05
CA ASP A 7 -33.90 -31.84 4.29
C ASP A 7 -34.14 -30.59 5.17
N SER A 8 -34.42 -30.78 6.46
CA SER A 8 -34.61 -29.68 7.42
C SER A 8 -33.29 -29.04 7.86
N ARG A 9 -32.14 -29.69 7.65
CA ARG A 9 -30.82 -29.14 7.97
C ARG A 9 -30.23 -28.28 6.85
N MET A 10 -30.63 -28.48 5.60
CA MET A 10 -30.13 -27.67 4.47
C MET A 10 -30.90 -26.36 4.26
N THR A 11 -32.13 -26.24 4.78
CA THR A 11 -32.92 -25.00 4.69
C THR A 11 -32.61 -23.98 5.78
N ALA A 12 -31.86 -24.35 6.83
CA ALA A 12 -31.56 -23.48 7.97
C ALA A 12 -30.23 -22.71 7.86
N SER A 13 -29.42 -22.91 6.82
CA SER A 13 -28.10 -22.29 6.67
C SER A 13 -28.01 -21.21 5.58
N GLN A 14 -29.14 -20.78 5.02
CA GLN A 14 -29.21 -19.75 3.97
C GLN A 14 -30.09 -18.53 4.34
N ALA A 15 -30.23 -18.22 5.63
CA ALA A 15 -31.09 -17.10 6.07
C ALA A 15 -30.42 -16.16 7.09
N GLU A 16 -29.09 -16.17 7.21
CA GLU A 16 -28.37 -15.42 8.26
C GLU A 16 -27.16 -14.60 7.74
N ASP A 17 -27.24 -14.08 6.51
CA ASP A 17 -26.19 -13.19 5.95
C ASP A 17 -26.77 -12.03 5.11
N ASP A 18 -27.96 -11.55 5.49
CA ASP A 18 -28.62 -10.35 4.93
C ASP A 18 -28.78 -9.25 6.00
N GLU A 19 -27.90 -9.21 7.01
CA GLU A 19 -27.85 -8.07 7.93
C GLU A 19 -26.87 -7.02 7.38
N PRO A 20 -27.33 -5.80 7.04
CA PRO A 20 -26.43 -4.74 6.60
C PRO A 20 -25.40 -4.45 7.70
N ASP A 21 -24.13 -4.31 7.33
CA ASP A 21 -23.09 -4.01 8.30
C ASP A 21 -23.31 -2.64 8.96
N ASP A 22 -22.62 -2.38 10.08
CA ASP A 22 -22.78 -1.14 10.85
C ASP A 22 -22.41 0.13 10.06
N TRP A 23 -21.74 -0.03 8.92
CA TRP A 23 -21.40 1.04 7.99
C TRP A 23 -22.56 1.31 7.03
N ASP A 24 -23.12 0.28 6.42
CA ASP A 24 -24.30 0.32 5.57
C ASP A 24 -25.51 0.85 6.32
N LYS A 25 -25.75 0.38 7.56
CA LYS A 25 -26.80 0.89 8.46
C LYS A 25 -26.67 2.40 8.65
N ARG A 26 -25.44 2.91 8.80
CA ARG A 26 -25.14 4.34 8.94
C ARG A 26 -25.41 5.10 7.64
N ILE A 27 -24.98 4.58 6.50
CA ILE A 27 -25.20 5.22 5.21
C ILE A 27 -26.69 5.26 4.84
N PHE A 28 -27.43 4.17 5.06
CA PHE A 28 -28.88 4.12 4.84
C PHE A 28 -29.65 5.09 5.75
N SER A 29 -29.24 5.22 7.03
CA SER A 29 -29.88 6.17 7.96
C SER A 29 -29.64 7.65 7.64
N THR A 30 -28.60 7.99 6.88
CA THR A 30 -28.34 9.38 6.46
C THR A 30 -29.20 9.85 5.29
N GLY A 31 -29.85 8.91 4.58
CA GLY A 31 -30.71 9.20 3.43
C GLY A 31 -29.97 9.63 2.16
N CYS A 32 -28.63 9.44 2.11
CA CYS A 32 -27.79 9.79 0.95
C CYS A 32 -26.97 8.59 0.43
N ALA A 33 -27.51 7.38 0.58
CA ALA A 33 -26.87 6.11 0.21
C ALA A 33 -26.66 5.96 -1.30
N THR A 34 -27.63 6.41 -2.09
CA THR A 34 -27.58 6.41 -3.55
C THR A 34 -26.51 7.36 -4.09
N GLU A 35 -26.27 8.48 -3.42
CA GLU A 35 -25.29 9.50 -3.75
C GLU A 35 -23.89 9.09 -3.35
N ASN A 36 -23.73 8.43 -2.21
CA ASN A 36 -22.47 7.85 -1.78
C ASN A 36 -21.98 6.77 -2.76
N THR A 37 -22.92 5.92 -3.24
CA THR A 37 -22.63 4.91 -4.27
C THR A 37 -22.18 5.56 -5.58
N LYS A 38 -22.89 6.60 -6.05
CA LYS A 38 -22.52 7.35 -7.25
C LYS A 38 -21.16 8.06 -7.14
N MET A 39 -20.82 8.57 -5.95
CA MET A 39 -19.52 9.18 -5.69
C MET A 39 -18.38 8.16 -5.76
N ASN A 40 -18.59 6.97 -5.18
CA ASN A 40 -17.64 5.87 -5.26
C ASN A 40 -17.47 5.37 -6.70
N ASP A 41 -18.54 5.30 -7.48
CA ASP A 41 -18.50 4.96 -8.90
C ASP A 41 -17.74 6.02 -9.74
N CYS A 42 -17.99 7.31 -9.51
CA CYS A 42 -17.28 8.38 -10.20
C CYS A 42 -15.78 8.38 -9.89
N TYR A 43 -15.40 8.17 -8.62
CA TYR A 43 -14.00 8.08 -8.24
C TYR A 43 -13.31 6.87 -8.86
N PHE A 44 -14.01 5.74 -8.93
CA PHE A 44 -13.50 4.52 -9.53
C PHE A 44 -13.24 4.68 -11.04
N GLU A 45 -14.09 5.41 -11.74
CA GLU A 45 -13.99 5.62 -13.19
C GLU A 45 -12.97 6.70 -13.57
N LYS A 46 -12.99 7.83 -12.89
CA LYS A 46 -12.17 8.99 -13.26
C LYS A 46 -10.82 9.03 -12.55
N LYS A 47 -10.67 8.28 -11.45
CA LYS A 47 -9.51 8.31 -10.54
C LYS A 47 -9.12 9.71 -10.02
N ASP A 48 -9.93 10.73 -10.28
CA ASP A 48 -9.82 12.08 -9.77
C ASP A 48 -11.10 12.48 -9.03
N TRP A 49 -10.99 12.67 -7.72
CA TRP A 49 -12.13 12.98 -6.86
C TRP A 49 -12.61 14.44 -7.00
N ARG A 50 -11.80 15.34 -7.59
CA ARG A 50 -12.14 16.76 -7.74
C ARG A 50 -13.30 16.98 -8.70
N GLU A 51 -13.35 16.19 -9.77
CA GLU A 51 -14.44 16.23 -10.76
C GLU A 51 -15.74 15.61 -10.20
N CYS A 52 -15.63 14.64 -9.29
CA CYS A 52 -16.77 13.96 -8.68
C CYS A 52 -17.48 14.78 -7.59
N LYS A 53 -16.81 15.81 -7.06
CA LYS A 53 -17.34 16.65 -5.97
C LYS A 53 -18.48 17.57 -6.43
N GLN A 54 -18.53 17.94 -7.71
CA GLN A 54 -19.54 18.86 -8.24
C GLN A 54 -20.92 18.19 -8.41
N GLU A 55 -20.96 16.89 -8.66
CA GLU A 55 -22.23 16.14 -8.82
C GLU A 55 -22.91 15.83 -7.48
N ALA A 56 -22.16 15.68 -6.38
CA ALA A 56 -22.70 15.36 -5.06
C ALA A 56 -23.39 16.54 -4.35
N ARG A 57 -23.19 17.78 -4.81
CA ARG A 57 -23.59 18.99 -4.08
C ARG A 57 -25.08 19.32 -4.18
N ASN A 58 -25.81 18.71 -5.11
CA ASN A 58 -27.14 19.19 -5.49
C ASN A 58 -28.34 18.41 -4.97
N ASN A 59 -28.22 17.28 -4.25
CA ASN A 59 -29.42 16.48 -3.93
C ASN A 59 -29.46 15.71 -2.59
N CYS A 60 -28.59 16.01 -1.62
CA CYS A 60 -28.73 15.46 -0.26
C CYS A 60 -29.50 16.45 0.64
N PRO A 61 -30.74 16.18 1.08
CA PRO A 61 -31.58 17.18 1.76
C PRO A 61 -31.15 17.50 3.20
N ARG A 62 -30.06 16.92 3.70
CA ARG A 62 -29.56 17.14 5.07
C ARG A 62 -28.22 17.86 5.17
N PHE A 63 -27.63 18.30 4.06
CA PHE A 63 -26.46 19.18 4.06
C PHE A 63 -26.80 20.68 4.10
N LEU A 64 -28.05 21.02 4.40
CA LEU A 64 -28.50 22.41 4.62
C LEU A 64 -29.21 22.54 5.96
N GLN A 65 -28.45 22.72 7.04
CA GLN A 65 -28.76 23.72 8.06
C GLN A 65 -27.45 24.28 8.64
N PRO A 66 -26.98 25.45 8.20
CA PRO A 66 -26.20 26.30 9.08
C PRO A 66 -27.15 26.79 10.18
N ARG A 67 -26.83 26.50 11.44
CA ARG A 67 -27.46 27.22 12.56
C ARG A 67 -27.21 28.71 12.36
N LEU A 68 -28.27 29.44 12.02
CA LEU A 68 -28.31 30.90 12.07
C LEU A 68 -28.12 31.33 13.53
N SER A 69 -26.92 31.82 13.88
CA SER A 69 -26.77 32.79 14.96
C SER A 69 -26.37 34.12 14.33
N SER A 70 -27.30 35.06 14.44
CA SER A 70 -27.26 36.43 13.97
C SER A 70 -26.08 37.24 14.55
N ARG A 71 -25.43 38.06 13.71
CA ARG A 71 -25.15 39.51 13.90
C ARG A 71 -24.24 40.08 12.79
N PRO A 72 -24.27 41.40 12.55
CA PRO A 72 -24.39 41.96 11.19
C PRO A 72 -23.07 42.28 10.50
N PHE A 73 -23.16 42.32 9.17
CA PHE A 73 -22.14 42.80 8.24
C PHE A 73 -21.93 44.31 8.36
N SER A 74 -20.67 44.74 8.48
CA SER A 74 -20.24 46.08 8.10
C SER A 74 -19.68 46.03 6.68
N ILE A 75 -20.28 46.85 5.83
CA ILE A 75 -19.94 47.06 4.42
C ILE A 75 -18.67 47.91 4.34
N SER A 76 -17.74 47.54 3.45
CA SER A 76 -17.01 48.53 2.65
C SER A 76 -16.40 47.92 1.38
N ARG A 77 -16.61 48.66 0.29
CA ARG A 77 -16.33 48.33 -1.12
C ARG A 77 -14.82 48.44 -1.40
N VAL A 78 -14.32 47.61 -2.32
CA VAL A 78 -13.01 47.82 -2.96
C VAL A 78 -13.24 48.04 -4.45
N ASN A 79 -12.84 49.22 -4.93
CA ASN A 79 -12.85 49.60 -6.34
C ASN A 79 -11.60 49.09 -7.07
N ALA A 80 -11.77 48.95 -8.39
CA ALA A 80 -10.87 48.36 -9.37
C ALA A 80 -9.55 49.13 -9.65
N ALA A 81 -8.64 48.40 -10.28
CA ALA A 81 -7.26 48.73 -10.62
C ALA A 81 -7.08 49.67 -11.83
N SER A 82 -5.88 50.29 -11.92
CA SER A 82 -5.20 50.74 -13.16
C SER A 82 -3.73 51.19 -12.88
N PRO A 83 -2.84 51.29 -13.89
CA PRO A 83 -1.45 50.75 -13.81
C PRO A 83 -0.33 51.83 -14.00
N PRO A 84 0.87 51.59 -14.59
CA PRO A 84 2.16 51.72 -13.88
C PRO A 84 3.16 52.75 -14.46
N THR A 85 4.13 53.19 -13.66
CA THR A 85 5.35 53.93 -14.06
C THR A 85 6.27 54.01 -12.83
N SER A 86 7.61 54.07 -12.83
CA SER A 86 8.67 54.07 -13.83
C SER A 86 10.00 53.87 -13.06
N TYR A 87 11.00 53.27 -13.72
CA TYR A 87 12.36 53.03 -13.26
C TYR A 87 13.12 54.29 -12.77
N VAL A 88 13.90 54.17 -11.67
CA VAL A 88 15.21 54.84 -11.51
C VAL A 88 16.17 53.93 -10.71
N ARG A 89 17.38 53.75 -11.24
CA ARG A 89 18.51 52.98 -10.69
C ARG A 89 19.48 53.91 -9.98
N LYS A 90 19.95 53.57 -8.77
CA LYS A 90 21.20 54.07 -8.19
C LYS A 90 21.93 52.96 -7.42
N THR A 91 23.22 52.85 -7.72
CA THR A 91 24.23 51.92 -7.20
C THR A 91 24.94 52.53 -6.00
N VAL A 92 25.13 51.79 -4.88
CA VAL A 92 26.30 51.89 -3.97
C VAL A 92 26.48 50.58 -3.19
N ASP A 93 27.74 50.27 -2.89
CA ASP A 93 28.40 49.11 -2.28
C ASP A 93 27.81 48.44 -1.00
N ALA A 94 28.26 47.19 -0.82
CA ALA A 94 27.92 46.23 0.24
C ALA A 94 28.51 46.55 1.64
N PRO A 95 27.89 46.05 2.72
CA PRO A 95 28.56 44.99 3.49
C PRO A 95 27.67 43.89 4.12
N LYS A 96 28.26 42.67 4.17
CA LYS A 96 28.08 41.46 5.02
C LYS A 96 26.69 40.78 5.24
N PRO A 97 26.69 39.43 5.43
CA PRO A 97 25.51 38.59 5.24
C PRO A 97 24.77 38.31 6.55
N ASP A 98 23.44 38.27 6.45
CA ASP A 98 22.54 37.61 7.39
C ASP A 98 21.62 36.62 6.62
N PRO A 99 21.13 35.57 7.29
CA PRO A 99 20.83 34.29 6.67
C PRO A 99 19.52 34.29 5.89
N LYS A 100 19.57 33.75 4.67
CA LYS A 100 18.40 33.54 3.82
C LYS A 100 17.56 32.37 4.36
N SER A 101 16.27 32.66 4.49
CA SER A 101 15.15 31.73 4.49
C SER A 101 15.24 30.68 3.39
N PRO A 102 14.80 29.42 3.62
CA PRO A 102 14.42 28.55 2.53
C PRO A 102 12.93 28.71 2.22
N SER A 103 12.72 28.95 0.94
CA SER A 103 11.49 28.92 0.18
C SER A 103 10.69 27.62 0.32
N ILE A 104 9.37 27.82 0.29
CA ILE A 104 8.28 26.90 -0.12
C ILE A 104 8.76 25.59 -0.76
N ASN A 105 8.59 24.50 -0.01
CA ASN A 105 8.19 23.21 -0.55
C ASN A 105 6.84 22.89 0.11
N ASP A 106 5.74 23.10 -0.61
CA ASP A 106 4.40 22.74 -0.18
C ASP A 106 4.24 21.21 -0.34
N VAL A 107 4.92 20.47 0.54
CA VAL A 107 4.58 19.08 0.84
C VAL A 107 3.50 19.17 1.89
N SER A 108 2.28 18.82 1.52
CA SER A 108 1.16 18.74 2.47
C SER A 108 1.62 17.98 3.72
N PRO A 109 1.29 18.44 4.95
CA PRO A 109 1.72 17.76 6.15
C PRO A 109 1.23 16.32 6.09
N ILE A 110 2.16 15.37 6.08
CA ILE A 110 1.85 13.97 6.34
C ILE A 110 1.23 13.99 7.73
N LYS A 111 -0.09 13.79 7.82
CA LYS A 111 -0.76 13.57 9.09
C LYS A 111 -0.25 12.24 9.60
N ASP A 112 0.75 12.32 10.44
CA ASP A 112 1.35 11.18 11.09
C ASP A 112 0.34 10.64 12.11
N MET A 113 -0.25 9.50 11.76
CA MET A 113 -1.21 8.80 12.62
C MET A 113 -0.51 7.87 13.61
N SER A 114 0.82 8.00 13.76
CA SER A 114 1.65 7.14 14.62
C SER A 114 1.48 7.37 16.12
N ALA A 115 0.52 8.21 16.55
CA ALA A 115 0.20 8.43 17.96
C ALA A 115 -0.23 7.11 18.64
N GLY A 116 0.72 6.43 19.27
CA GLY A 116 0.54 5.13 19.93
C GLY A 116 1.51 4.02 19.49
N LEU A 117 2.28 4.23 18.42
CA LEU A 117 3.38 3.35 18.02
C LEU A 117 4.68 3.89 18.64
N ALA A 118 4.97 3.50 19.88
CA ALA A 118 6.25 3.84 20.51
C ALA A 118 7.36 2.91 19.98
N ASP A 119 7.76 3.10 18.72
CA ASP A 119 8.77 2.27 18.04
C ASP A 119 10.04 3.04 17.65
N GLU A 120 10.28 4.16 18.35
CA GLU A 120 11.48 4.98 18.24
C GLU A 120 12.74 4.15 18.59
N PRO A 121 13.85 4.31 17.84
CA PRO A 121 15.09 3.60 18.11
C PRO A 121 15.60 3.77 19.54
N LEU A 122 15.87 2.67 20.23
CA LEU A 122 16.51 2.72 21.55
C LEU A 122 17.92 3.31 21.43
N VAL A 123 18.22 4.32 22.23
CA VAL A 123 19.59 4.83 22.39
C VAL A 123 20.37 3.83 23.24
N LEU A 124 21.26 3.08 22.61
CA LEU A 124 22.17 2.17 23.30
C LEU A 124 23.30 2.98 23.97
N ASP A 125 23.68 2.61 25.20
CA ASP A 125 24.81 3.21 25.91
C ASP A 125 26.13 2.89 25.19
N GLU A 126 26.93 3.93 24.90
CA GLU A 126 28.14 3.85 24.05
C GLU A 126 29.23 2.90 24.59
N GLY A 127 29.11 2.47 25.87
CA GLY A 127 30.03 1.55 26.53
C GLY A 127 29.81 0.07 26.21
N ALA A 128 28.66 -0.33 25.67
CA ALA A 128 28.43 -1.70 25.23
C ALA A 128 28.96 -1.87 23.80
N ARG A 129 29.78 -2.90 23.55
CA ARG A 129 30.22 -3.35 22.20
C ARG A 129 29.05 -3.90 21.35
N GLN A 130 27.87 -3.30 21.45
CA GLN A 130 26.66 -3.74 20.79
C GLN A 130 26.45 -2.89 19.54
N ILE A 131 26.31 -3.56 18.38
CA ILE A 131 26.11 -2.88 17.11
C ILE A 131 24.68 -2.33 17.06
N ASP A 132 24.55 -1.01 16.92
CA ASP A 132 23.26 -0.36 16.65
C ASP A 132 22.86 -0.55 15.18
N TRP A 133 22.00 -1.54 14.93
CA TRP A 133 21.50 -1.84 13.58
C TRP A 133 20.56 -0.79 12.99
N THR A 134 20.08 0.17 13.78
CA THR A 134 19.21 1.24 13.27
C THR A 134 19.97 2.23 12.39
N LYS A 135 21.28 2.38 12.64
CA LYS A 135 22.17 3.33 11.95
C LYS A 135 23.38 2.68 11.28
N SER A 136 23.84 1.54 11.79
CA SER A 136 25.10 0.92 11.36
C SER A 136 25.06 0.30 9.97
N PHE A 137 26.23 0.28 9.32
CA PHE A 137 26.53 -0.44 8.09
C PHE A 137 27.55 -1.58 8.30
N HIS A 138 27.64 -2.09 9.54
CA HIS A 138 28.61 -3.10 9.94
C HIS A 138 28.54 -4.36 9.05
N GLY A 139 29.70 -4.78 8.53
CA GLY A 139 29.83 -6.01 7.74
C GLY A 139 29.30 -5.92 6.30
N LEU A 140 28.80 -4.76 5.87
CA LEU A 140 28.37 -4.58 4.48
C LEU A 140 29.57 -4.69 3.54
N SER A 141 29.46 -5.54 2.52
CA SER A 141 30.50 -5.75 1.51
C SER A 141 31.89 -6.18 2.03
N THR A 142 31.97 -6.73 3.26
CA THR A 142 33.27 -7.17 3.81
C THR A 142 33.73 -8.53 3.28
N ALA A 143 32.81 -9.43 2.96
CA ALA A 143 33.10 -10.76 2.44
C ALA A 143 31.96 -11.31 1.57
N ALA A 144 32.25 -12.26 0.69
CA ALA A 144 31.21 -13.05 0.02
C ALA A 144 30.61 -14.10 0.98
N PHE A 145 29.39 -14.57 0.72
CA PHE A 145 28.86 -15.76 1.41
C PHE A 145 29.59 -17.03 0.95
N SER A 146 29.45 -18.13 1.69
CA SER A 146 29.96 -19.43 1.26
C SER A 146 29.40 -19.82 -0.10
N LYS A 147 30.14 -20.63 -0.86
CA LYS A 147 29.68 -21.13 -2.16
C LYS A 147 28.35 -21.87 -2.05
N GLU A 148 28.19 -22.70 -1.02
CA GLU A 148 26.95 -23.42 -0.73
C GLU A 148 25.75 -22.49 -0.53
N ALA A 149 25.93 -21.39 0.22
CA ALA A 149 24.88 -20.40 0.40
C ALA A 149 24.58 -19.66 -0.91
N ALA A 150 25.62 -19.29 -1.67
CA ALA A 150 25.47 -18.62 -2.96
C ALA A 150 24.70 -19.50 -3.96
N ASP A 151 25.00 -20.80 -4.03
CA ASP A 151 24.30 -21.76 -4.90
C ASP A 151 22.82 -21.87 -4.55
N VAL A 152 22.47 -21.79 -3.27
CA VAL A 152 21.05 -21.78 -2.83
C VAL A 152 20.36 -20.46 -3.16
N LEU A 153 21.02 -19.33 -2.94
CA LEU A 153 20.46 -18.00 -3.17
C LEU A 153 20.21 -17.71 -4.66
N LEU A 154 21.11 -18.19 -5.52
CA LEU A 154 21.07 -18.03 -6.97
C LEU A 154 20.35 -19.17 -7.69
N ALA A 155 19.78 -20.13 -6.96
CA ALA A 155 19.05 -21.23 -7.54
C ALA A 155 17.82 -20.72 -8.33
N PRO A 156 17.53 -21.32 -9.51
CA PRO A 156 16.35 -20.97 -10.28
C PRO A 156 15.07 -21.31 -9.50
N VAL A 157 14.06 -20.46 -9.64
CA VAL A 157 12.74 -20.58 -9.04
C VAL A 157 11.88 -21.49 -9.91
N PRO A 158 11.31 -22.57 -9.35
CA PRO A 158 10.36 -23.41 -10.07
C PRO A 158 9.13 -22.59 -10.49
N PHE A 159 8.64 -22.81 -11.72
CA PHE A 159 7.42 -22.12 -12.19
C PHE A 159 6.22 -22.37 -11.29
N ASP A 160 6.12 -23.55 -10.67
CA ASP A 160 4.98 -23.88 -9.79
C ASP A 160 4.94 -23.04 -8.51
N ASP A 161 6.04 -22.38 -8.16
CA ASP A 161 6.14 -21.52 -6.98
C ASP A 161 5.80 -20.05 -7.27
N VAL A 162 5.67 -19.67 -8.55
CA VAL A 162 5.39 -18.29 -8.97
C VAL A 162 3.89 -18.09 -9.17
N GLU A 163 3.38 -17.01 -8.62
CA GLU A 163 1.97 -16.63 -8.68
C GLU A 163 1.73 -15.43 -9.60
N VAL A 164 0.49 -15.27 -10.05
CA VAL A 164 0.07 -14.19 -10.96
C VAL A 164 -1.00 -13.34 -10.30
N LYS A 165 -0.75 -12.03 -10.19
CA LYS A 165 -1.79 -11.08 -9.80
C LYS A 165 -2.83 -10.91 -10.92
N PRO A 166 -4.08 -10.52 -10.59
CA PRO A 166 -5.10 -10.20 -11.60
C PRO A 166 -4.66 -9.18 -12.66
N ASP A 167 -3.72 -8.30 -12.31
CA ASP A 167 -3.15 -7.27 -13.19
C ASP A 167 -2.09 -7.83 -14.17
N GLY A 168 -1.72 -9.11 -14.08
CA GLY A 168 -0.71 -9.75 -14.91
C GLY A 168 0.72 -9.63 -14.39
N ILE A 169 0.91 -9.10 -13.18
CA ILE A 169 2.21 -9.03 -12.51
C ILE A 169 2.50 -10.36 -11.83
N ILE A 170 3.61 -11.00 -12.19
CA ILE A 170 4.08 -12.22 -11.55
C ILE A 170 4.79 -11.88 -10.23
N TYR A 171 4.67 -12.74 -9.23
CA TYR A 171 5.37 -12.58 -7.96
C TYR A 171 5.67 -13.92 -7.32
N LEU A 172 6.72 -13.95 -6.51
CA LEU A 172 7.04 -15.09 -5.65
C LEU A 172 6.43 -14.84 -4.27
N PRO A 173 5.65 -15.77 -3.68
CA PRO A 173 5.10 -15.59 -2.34
C PRO A 173 6.18 -15.43 -1.28
N GLU A 174 5.93 -14.57 -0.29
CA GLU A 174 6.88 -14.20 0.78
C GLU A 174 7.50 -15.41 1.50
N ILE A 175 6.69 -16.45 1.76
CA ILE A 175 7.13 -17.67 2.43
C ILE A 175 8.29 -18.36 1.69
N LYS A 176 8.34 -18.25 0.37
CA LYS A 176 9.39 -18.87 -0.45
C LYS A 176 10.73 -18.18 -0.19
N TYR A 177 10.76 -16.86 -0.08
CA TYR A 177 11.98 -16.13 0.30
C TYR A 177 12.50 -16.56 1.67
N ARG A 178 11.62 -16.68 2.68
CA ARG A 178 12.02 -17.15 4.02
C ARG A 178 12.61 -18.56 3.98
N ARG A 179 12.04 -19.45 3.17
CA ARG A 179 12.57 -20.82 2.97
C ARG A 179 13.94 -20.80 2.32
N VAL A 180 14.16 -19.96 1.31
CA VAL A 180 15.47 -19.78 0.68
C VAL A 180 16.49 -19.27 1.71
N LEU A 181 16.16 -18.26 2.50
CA LEU A 181 17.05 -17.74 3.55
C LEU A 181 17.37 -18.78 4.63
N ASN A 182 16.36 -19.53 5.09
CA ASN A 182 16.57 -20.62 6.04
C ASN A 182 17.44 -21.73 5.46
N LYS A 183 17.33 -22.02 4.17
CA LYS A 183 18.17 -23.02 3.49
C LYS A 183 19.59 -22.51 3.26
N ALA A 184 19.77 -21.23 2.92
CA ALA A 184 21.07 -20.63 2.62
C ALA A 184 21.90 -20.31 3.87
N PHE A 185 21.26 -19.76 4.90
CA PHE A 185 21.95 -19.28 6.11
C PHE A 185 21.66 -20.13 7.35
N GLY A 186 20.54 -20.83 7.38
CA GLY A 186 20.05 -21.52 8.57
C GLY A 186 19.09 -20.66 9.41
N PRO A 187 18.11 -21.27 10.09
CA PRO A 187 17.22 -20.56 10.99
C PRO A 187 18.01 -19.91 12.14
N GLY A 188 17.71 -18.65 12.46
CA GLY A 188 18.40 -17.87 13.49
C GLY A 188 19.69 -17.18 13.02
N ALA A 189 20.19 -17.49 11.82
CA ALA A 189 21.39 -16.87 11.26
C ALA A 189 21.08 -15.63 10.38
N TRP A 190 19.82 -15.23 10.28
CA TRP A 190 19.38 -14.03 9.55
C TRP A 190 18.19 -13.36 10.25
N GLY A 191 17.98 -12.07 9.99
CA GLY A 191 16.86 -11.32 10.53
C GLY A 191 16.70 -9.94 9.88
N LEU A 192 15.53 -9.34 10.07
CA LEU A 192 15.29 -7.94 9.72
C LEU A 192 15.39 -7.07 10.97
N ALA A 193 16.28 -6.08 10.93
CA ALA A 193 16.31 -5.01 11.91
C ALA A 193 15.48 -3.81 11.39
N PRO A 194 14.53 -3.29 12.18
CA PRO A 194 13.86 -2.05 11.82
C PRO A 194 14.85 -0.89 11.78
N ARG A 195 14.75 -0.05 10.75
CA ARG A 195 15.49 1.20 10.63
C ARG A 195 14.52 2.37 10.57
N GLY A 196 14.77 3.36 11.42
CA GLY A 196 13.87 4.50 11.59
C GLY A 196 12.50 4.13 12.17
N GLU A 197 11.69 5.18 12.29
CA GLU A 197 10.32 5.11 12.79
C GLU A 197 9.37 4.56 11.72
N THR A 198 8.29 3.93 12.18
CA THR A 198 7.19 3.56 11.30
C THR A 198 6.39 4.80 10.94
N ILE A 199 6.27 5.11 9.65
CA ILE A 199 5.47 6.23 9.19
C ILE A 199 4.10 5.68 8.79
N VAL A 200 3.06 6.07 9.53
CA VAL A 200 1.68 5.73 9.22
C VAL A 200 1.00 6.91 8.53
N THR A 201 0.75 6.76 7.23
CA THR A 201 -0.05 7.70 6.46
C THR A 201 -1.54 7.39 6.59
N ALA A 202 -2.40 8.20 5.96
CA ALA A 202 -3.84 7.97 5.98
C ALA A 202 -4.29 6.65 5.34
N LYS A 203 -3.46 6.01 4.50
CA LYS A 203 -3.82 4.81 3.73
C LYS A 203 -2.72 3.75 3.66
N SER A 204 -1.54 4.00 4.23
CA SER A 204 -0.42 3.08 4.12
C SER A 204 0.57 3.21 5.28
N VAL A 205 1.24 2.11 5.59
CA VAL A 205 2.34 2.02 6.55
C VAL A 205 3.63 1.84 5.77
N THR A 206 4.66 2.60 6.09
CA THR A 206 6.00 2.46 5.50
C THR A 206 7.08 2.52 6.56
N ARG A 207 8.09 1.65 6.42
CA ARG A 207 9.26 1.60 7.31
C ARG A 207 10.48 1.06 6.58
N GLU A 208 11.66 1.54 6.95
CA GLU A 208 12.92 0.97 6.46
C GLU A 208 13.32 -0.25 7.30
N TYR A 209 13.88 -1.26 6.66
CA TYR A 209 14.42 -2.44 7.32
C TYR A 209 15.79 -2.79 6.74
N ALA A 210 16.67 -3.27 7.60
CA ALA A 210 17.95 -3.86 7.24
C ALA A 210 17.86 -5.38 7.33
N LEU A 211 18.20 -6.07 6.24
CA LEU A 211 18.48 -7.50 6.28
C LEU A 211 19.88 -7.73 6.82
N ILE A 212 19.97 -8.52 7.88
CA ILE A 212 21.21 -8.95 8.51
C ILE A 212 21.29 -10.46 8.35
N ALA A 213 22.45 -10.96 7.94
CA ALA A 213 22.74 -12.39 7.88
C ALA A 213 24.15 -12.63 8.40
N HIS A 214 24.37 -13.64 9.24
CA HIS A 214 25.66 -13.97 9.85
C HIS A 214 26.33 -12.77 10.54
N GLY A 215 25.52 -11.91 11.20
CA GLY A 215 26.03 -10.75 11.93
C GLY A 215 26.53 -9.59 11.06
N ARG A 216 26.20 -9.57 9.76
CA ARG A 216 26.55 -8.47 8.85
C ARG A 216 25.34 -7.92 8.14
N LEU A 217 25.38 -6.61 7.86
CA LEU A 217 24.40 -5.96 7.01
C LEU A 217 24.51 -6.50 5.59
N VAL A 218 23.38 -6.91 5.03
CA VAL A 218 23.25 -7.42 3.66
C VAL A 218 22.67 -6.34 2.75
N SER A 219 21.51 -5.83 3.10
CA SER A 219 20.73 -4.90 2.29
C SER A 219 19.84 -4.05 3.17
N VAL A 220 19.51 -2.85 2.70
CA VAL A 220 18.54 -1.96 3.32
C VAL A 220 17.44 -1.67 2.30
N ALA A 221 16.18 -1.87 2.70
CA ALA A 221 15.05 -1.56 1.84
C ALA A 221 13.89 -1.00 2.66
N ARG A 222 13.12 -0.13 2.02
CA ARG A 222 11.85 0.38 2.56
C ARG A 222 10.72 -0.54 2.14
N GLY A 223 10.00 -1.06 3.14
CA GLY A 223 8.75 -1.77 2.97
C GLY A 223 7.58 -0.80 3.03
N GLU A 224 6.51 -1.14 2.33
CA GLU A 224 5.25 -0.41 2.35
C GLU A 224 4.08 -1.38 2.28
N GLN A 225 2.96 -1.00 2.89
CA GLN A 225 1.72 -1.76 2.82
C GLN A 225 0.52 -0.84 2.99
N ASP A 226 -0.44 -0.95 2.09
CA ASP A 226 -1.69 -0.20 2.15
C ASP A 226 -2.67 -0.83 3.16
N PHE A 227 -3.52 0.02 3.75
CA PHE A 227 -4.64 -0.36 4.58
C PHE A 227 -5.86 0.52 4.29
N PHE A 228 -7.05 0.00 4.56
CA PHE A 228 -8.30 0.70 4.27
C PHE A 228 -8.94 1.33 5.50
N SER A 229 -8.72 0.75 6.67
CA SER A 229 -9.21 1.26 7.95
C SER A 229 -8.10 1.24 9.02
N PRO A 230 -8.12 2.14 10.02
CA PRO A 230 -7.10 2.19 11.06
C PRO A 230 -6.95 0.88 11.86
N GLU A 231 -8.01 0.09 11.96
CA GLU A 231 -7.99 -1.24 12.61
C GLU A 231 -7.06 -2.22 11.86
N GLY A 232 -6.80 -1.98 10.58
CA GLY A 232 -5.88 -2.75 9.75
C GLY A 232 -4.39 -2.41 9.90
N ILE A 233 -4.03 -1.38 10.68
CA ILE A 233 -2.64 -0.94 10.87
C ILE A 233 -1.71 -2.07 11.38
N PRO A 234 -2.09 -2.93 12.33
CA PRO A 234 -1.23 -4.04 12.78
C PRO A 234 -0.90 -5.02 11.66
N THR A 235 -1.91 -5.43 10.88
CA THR A 235 -1.72 -6.30 9.71
C THR A 235 -0.87 -5.62 8.64
N ALA A 236 -1.07 -4.32 8.42
CA ALA A 236 -0.27 -3.55 7.49
C ALA A 236 1.19 -3.42 7.94
N THR A 237 1.45 -3.34 9.24
CA THR A 237 2.80 -3.29 9.82
C THR A 237 3.57 -4.59 9.56
N GLU A 238 2.93 -5.75 9.75
CA GLU A 238 3.53 -7.04 9.38
C GLU A 238 3.72 -7.17 7.86
N GLY A 239 2.75 -6.73 7.06
CA GLY A 239 2.86 -6.71 5.60
C GLY A 239 4.01 -5.82 5.10
N CYS A 240 4.22 -4.67 5.74
CA CYS A 240 5.32 -3.75 5.47
C CYS A 240 6.69 -4.42 5.71
N LYS A 241 6.84 -5.14 6.84
CA LYS A 241 8.05 -5.92 7.15
C LYS A 241 8.33 -7.01 6.11
N SER A 242 7.29 -7.76 5.75
CA SER A 242 7.37 -8.79 4.72
C SER A 242 7.72 -8.24 3.33
N ASN A 243 7.18 -7.08 2.98
CA ASN A 243 7.49 -6.38 1.74
C ASN A 243 8.98 -5.99 1.66
N ALA A 244 9.52 -5.42 2.74
CA ALA A 244 10.93 -5.08 2.84
C ALA A 244 11.84 -6.31 2.71
N LEU A 245 11.44 -7.44 3.32
CA LEU A 245 12.21 -8.70 3.22
C LEU A 245 12.46 -9.09 1.76
N MET A 246 11.39 -9.14 0.96
CA MET A 246 11.47 -9.55 -0.45
C MET A 246 12.37 -8.60 -1.25
N ARG A 247 12.30 -7.29 -0.98
CA ARG A 247 13.16 -6.28 -1.61
C ARG A 247 14.63 -6.50 -1.25
N CYS A 248 14.95 -6.74 0.03
CA CYS A 248 16.31 -7.03 0.46
C CYS A 248 16.87 -8.34 -0.14
N CYS A 249 16.03 -9.36 -0.30
CA CYS A 249 16.44 -10.63 -0.91
C CYS A 249 16.83 -10.49 -2.39
N LYS A 250 16.38 -9.43 -3.07
CA LYS A 250 16.76 -9.17 -4.46
C LYS A 250 18.26 -8.87 -4.58
N ASP A 251 18.84 -8.16 -3.62
CA ASP A 251 20.27 -7.84 -3.60
C ASP A 251 21.14 -9.09 -3.33
N LEU A 252 20.54 -10.15 -2.76
CA LEU A 252 21.15 -11.48 -2.64
C LEU A 252 21.05 -12.33 -3.92
N GLY A 253 20.32 -11.86 -4.94
CA GLY A 253 20.07 -12.57 -6.20
C GLY A 253 18.87 -13.51 -6.19
N VAL A 254 18.13 -13.61 -5.07
CA VAL A 254 16.97 -14.50 -4.94
C VAL A 254 15.85 -14.05 -5.88
N ALA A 255 15.31 -15.00 -6.66
CA ALA A 255 14.19 -14.77 -7.58
C ALA A 255 14.43 -13.64 -8.59
N SER A 256 15.69 -13.37 -8.93
CA SER A 256 16.08 -12.29 -9.86
C SER A 256 15.47 -12.45 -11.26
N GLU A 257 15.20 -13.68 -11.70
CA GLU A 257 14.59 -13.99 -12.99
C GLU A 257 13.14 -13.49 -13.14
N LEU A 258 12.39 -13.26 -12.04
CA LEU A 258 11.05 -12.69 -12.13
C LEU A 258 11.04 -11.26 -12.71
N TRP A 259 12.22 -10.63 -12.81
CA TRP A 259 12.43 -9.32 -13.42
C TRP A 259 12.97 -9.41 -14.85
N ASP A 260 13.29 -10.60 -15.37
CA ASP A 260 13.72 -10.79 -16.76
C ASP A 260 12.48 -10.78 -17.69
N PRO A 261 12.39 -9.84 -18.64
CA PRO A 261 11.30 -9.81 -19.61
C PRO A 261 11.13 -11.10 -20.42
N ARG A 262 12.19 -11.91 -20.59
CA ARG A 262 12.13 -13.21 -21.27
C ARG A 262 11.46 -14.26 -20.39
N TYR A 263 11.86 -14.35 -19.13
CA TYR A 263 11.25 -15.25 -18.15
C TYR A 263 9.75 -14.95 -18.01
N ILE A 264 9.39 -13.66 -17.85
CA ILE A 264 7.98 -13.23 -17.74
C ILE A 264 7.16 -13.69 -18.95
N ARG A 265 7.69 -13.51 -20.18
CA ARG A 265 6.99 -13.93 -21.40
C ARG A 265 6.80 -15.44 -21.48
N THR A 266 7.83 -16.22 -21.16
CA THR A 266 7.76 -17.69 -21.14
C THR A 266 6.77 -18.17 -20.09
N PHE A 267 6.87 -17.65 -18.87
CA PHE A 267 5.99 -17.99 -17.76
C PHE A 267 4.52 -17.67 -18.07
N MET A 268 4.22 -16.46 -18.56
CA MET A 268 2.85 -16.06 -18.88
C MET A 268 2.23 -16.91 -19.99
N LYS A 269 3.04 -17.37 -20.96
CA LYS A 269 2.59 -18.29 -22.02
C LYS A 269 2.28 -19.69 -21.47
N GLU A 270 3.12 -20.19 -20.57
CA GLU A 270 3.04 -21.58 -20.08
C GLU A 270 2.06 -21.75 -18.92
N LYS A 271 2.02 -20.81 -17.98
CA LYS A 271 1.32 -20.95 -16.70
C LYS A 271 0.19 -19.95 -16.46
N ALA A 272 0.05 -18.89 -17.27
CA ALA A 272 -1.03 -17.91 -17.13
C ALA A 272 -2.07 -17.99 -18.26
N LYS A 273 -3.30 -17.56 -17.97
CA LYS A 273 -4.41 -17.39 -18.91
C LYS A 273 -5.09 -16.05 -18.67
N GLN A 274 -5.64 -15.45 -19.72
CA GLN A 274 -6.55 -14.31 -19.60
C GLN A 274 -7.98 -14.80 -19.60
N VAL A 275 -8.79 -14.34 -18.65
CA VAL A 275 -10.20 -14.72 -18.52
C VAL A 275 -11.06 -13.47 -18.40
N TRP A 276 -12.18 -13.46 -19.12
CA TRP A 276 -13.20 -12.43 -18.96
C TRP A 276 -14.02 -12.72 -17.70
N VAL A 277 -14.06 -11.76 -16.79
CA VAL A 277 -14.78 -11.87 -15.53
C VAL A 277 -15.79 -10.74 -15.36
N GLU A 278 -16.87 -11.06 -14.67
CA GLU A 278 -17.92 -10.12 -14.27
C GLU A 278 -17.90 -9.95 -12.76
N HIS A 279 -17.89 -8.70 -12.28
CA HIS A 279 -18.02 -8.41 -10.86
C HIS A 279 -19.46 -8.67 -10.40
N VAL A 280 -19.65 -9.54 -9.41
CA VAL A 280 -20.98 -10.02 -9.01
C VAL A 280 -21.89 -8.88 -8.53
N PRO A 281 -21.45 -7.95 -7.65
CA PRO A 281 -22.27 -6.82 -7.22
C PRO A 281 -22.50 -5.75 -8.29
N SER A 282 -21.46 -5.34 -9.02
CA SER A 282 -21.56 -4.17 -9.92
C SER A 282 -21.85 -4.53 -11.38
N LYS A 283 -21.86 -5.83 -11.75
CA LYS A 283 -22.03 -6.33 -13.11
C LYS A 283 -21.00 -5.79 -14.13
N LYS A 284 -19.97 -5.07 -13.67
CA LYS A 284 -18.88 -4.56 -14.51
C LYS A 284 -18.02 -5.74 -14.98
N LYS A 285 -17.77 -5.80 -16.29
CA LYS A 285 -16.92 -6.83 -16.92
C LYS A 285 -15.50 -6.31 -17.08
N LYS A 286 -14.52 -7.14 -16.80
CA LYS A 286 -13.11 -6.86 -17.07
C LYS A 286 -12.37 -8.14 -17.44
N GLN A 287 -11.26 -7.99 -18.17
CA GLN A 287 -10.33 -9.09 -18.38
C GLN A 287 -9.32 -9.11 -17.25
N ILE A 288 -9.05 -10.29 -16.68
CA ILE A 288 -8.01 -10.47 -15.67
C ILE A 288 -7.04 -11.57 -16.08
N TRP A 289 -5.84 -11.53 -15.54
CA TRP A 289 -4.90 -12.64 -15.58
C TRP A 289 -5.14 -13.58 -14.42
N LEU A 290 -5.03 -14.88 -14.69
CA LEU A 290 -5.12 -15.94 -13.71
C LEU A 290 -4.08 -17.01 -14.03
N ARG A 291 -3.61 -17.74 -13.01
CA ARG A 291 -2.87 -18.97 -13.24
C ARG A 291 -3.77 -20.00 -13.92
N LYS A 292 -3.21 -20.87 -14.74
CA LYS A 292 -4.01 -21.84 -15.53
C LYS A 292 -4.76 -22.84 -14.65
N ASP A 293 -4.12 -23.24 -13.57
CA ASP A 293 -4.58 -24.14 -12.51
C ASP A 293 -5.55 -23.48 -11.50
N ASP A 294 -5.66 -22.15 -11.52
CA ASP A 294 -6.59 -21.43 -10.66
C ASP A 294 -7.99 -21.28 -11.29
N GLU A 295 -8.96 -21.05 -10.40
CA GLU A 295 -10.35 -20.74 -10.71
C GLU A 295 -10.71 -19.31 -10.28
N VAL A 296 -11.70 -18.72 -10.95
CA VAL A 296 -12.15 -17.36 -10.63
C VAL A 296 -12.92 -17.37 -9.31
N ARG A 297 -12.43 -16.61 -8.32
CA ARG A 297 -13.05 -16.46 -6.99
C ARG A 297 -13.90 -15.18 -6.88
N TYR A 298 -14.88 -15.22 -5.97
CA TYR A 298 -15.62 -14.03 -5.52
C TYR A 298 -14.66 -12.88 -5.17
N PRO A 299 -14.93 -11.63 -5.56
CA PRO A 299 -16.19 -11.09 -6.08
C PRO A 299 -16.41 -11.22 -7.59
N PHE A 300 -15.57 -12.00 -8.28
CA PHE A 300 -15.66 -12.18 -9.73
C PHE A 300 -16.28 -13.53 -10.11
N LYS A 301 -16.93 -13.57 -11.28
CA LYS A 301 -17.44 -14.80 -11.91
C LYS A 301 -17.03 -14.83 -13.38
N GLU A 302 -16.71 -16.01 -13.92
CA GLU A 302 -16.38 -16.17 -15.34
C GLU A 302 -17.54 -15.72 -16.24
N SER A 303 -17.25 -14.84 -17.20
CA SER A 303 -18.20 -14.41 -18.22
C SER A 303 -17.94 -15.20 -19.50
N LYS A 304 -18.93 -15.99 -19.94
CA LYS A 304 -18.83 -16.85 -21.15
C LYS A 304 -18.87 -16.08 -22.48
N PHE A 305 -18.97 -14.75 -22.44
CA PHE A 305 -19.01 -13.92 -23.64
C PHE A 305 -17.61 -13.39 -23.97
N GLY A 306 -16.85 -14.17 -24.73
CA GLY A 306 -15.51 -13.82 -25.19
C GLY A 306 -14.78 -15.01 -25.79
N ALA A 307 -15.42 -15.70 -26.75
CA ALA A 307 -14.76 -16.58 -27.71
C ALA A 307 -14.70 -15.84 -29.05
#